data_AF-A0A8T4D852-F1
#
_entry.id   AF-A0A8T4D852-F1
#
_cell.length_a   1.000
_cell.length_b   1.000
_cell.length_c   1.000
_cell.angle_alpha   90.00
_cell.angle_beta   90.00
_cell.angle_gamma   90.00
#
_symmetry.space_group_name_H-M   'P 1'
#
loop_
_entity.id
_entity.type
_entity.pdbx_description
1 polymer ?
#
loop_
_entity_poly.entity_id
_entity_poly.type
_entity_poly.pdbx_seq_one_letter_code
_entity_poly.pdbx_strand_id
1 'polypeptide(L)'
;MGELVAKVIEDERLVVGLPGMALVWRVFVSLDRTEALWESICSGLSLFLLGWICFGYIHALSRQPTRWPVSTMLYHRISLGLLVLNGYLLLYYGLRWTGLLHMEAYLPQDFIVRDIRYLTFVLTYSAILWSMKYLKQMQEGYRFLVSPSKLADRSIRKRVFKAIIDERTLLVLIGLAFLWRTVISFDYTLTIGESMASGIALLIIGWFLLGYMFALTVETRTRVALSRLIQGLTFALGTLNVYVLLYYSMTWYRLVTTEGFREALALLDSLFGDLGFFSFVLFYFTAMLIAKALEKASSDYIVPLGTPAAGLTPG
;
A
#
# COMPACT_ATOMS: atom_id res chain seq x y z
N MET A 1 6.55 18.10 21.34
CA MET A 1 5.69 18.05 20.13
C MET A 1 5.46 16.61 19.65
N GLY A 2 6.50 15.77 19.53
CA GLY A 2 6.37 14.37 19.08
C GLY A 2 5.43 13.47 19.91
N GLU A 3 5.46 13.58 21.25
CA GLU A 3 4.58 12.78 22.12
C GLU A 3 3.09 13.13 21.98
N LEU A 4 2.75 14.40 21.78
CA LEU A 4 1.38 14.83 21.54
C LEU A 4 0.85 14.29 20.21
N VAL A 5 1.67 14.36 19.16
CA VAL A 5 1.32 13.80 17.84
C VAL A 5 1.16 12.28 17.91
N ALA A 6 2.05 11.57 18.61
CA ALA A 6 1.93 10.13 18.82
C ALA A 6 0.64 9.77 19.59
N LYS A 7 0.31 10.51 20.66
CA LYS A 7 -0.91 10.30 21.44
C LYS A 7 -2.18 10.53 20.63
N VAL A 8 -2.17 11.53 19.75
CA VAL A 8 -3.28 11.82 18.83
C VAL A 8 -3.41 10.68 17.81
N ILE A 9 -2.33 10.27 17.16
CA ILE A 9 -2.33 9.19 16.16
C ILE A 9 -2.82 7.85 16.74
N GLU A 10 -2.57 7.59 18.02
CA GLU A 10 -2.98 6.35 18.70
C GLU A 10 -4.46 6.33 19.11
N ASP A 11 -5.21 7.42 18.92
CA ASP A 11 -6.64 7.49 19.20
C ASP A 11 -7.46 6.70 18.14
N GLU A 12 -8.17 5.66 18.59
CA GLU A 12 -9.04 4.86 17.73
C GLU A 12 -10.15 5.68 17.07
N ARG A 13 -10.56 6.79 17.69
CA ARG A 13 -11.57 7.69 17.14
C ARG A 13 -11.09 8.36 15.86
N LEU A 14 -9.79 8.61 15.70
CA LEU A 14 -9.25 9.17 14.45
C LEU A 14 -9.28 8.16 13.31
N VAL A 15 -8.97 6.89 13.61
CA VAL A 15 -8.99 5.81 12.60
C VAL A 15 -10.37 5.67 11.95
N VAL A 16 -11.44 5.88 12.72
CA VAL A 16 -12.83 5.81 12.21
C VAL A 16 -13.33 7.18 11.72
N GLY A 17 -12.97 8.26 12.42
CA GLY A 17 -13.41 9.61 12.10
C GLY A 17 -12.84 10.14 10.79
N LEU A 18 -11.58 9.83 10.47
CA LEU A 18 -10.93 10.30 9.24
C LEU A 18 -11.63 9.78 7.97
N PRO A 19 -11.89 8.45 7.81
CA PRO A 19 -12.69 7.95 6.70
C PRO A 19 -14.10 8.55 6.62
N GLY A 20 -14.78 8.72 7.76
CA GLY A 20 -16.13 9.31 7.80
C GLY A 20 -16.14 10.76 7.31
N MET A 21 -15.21 11.57 7.80
CA MET A 21 -15.04 12.97 7.38
C MET A 21 -14.64 13.06 5.91
N ALA A 22 -13.74 12.19 5.44
CA ALA A 22 -13.33 12.11 4.04
C ALA A 22 -14.51 11.76 3.11
N LEU A 23 -15.40 10.86 3.53
CA LEU A 23 -16.59 10.50 2.78
C LEU A 23 -17.57 11.68 2.70
N VAL A 24 -17.86 12.35 3.82
CA VAL A 24 -18.71 13.54 3.84
C VAL A 24 -18.13 14.65 2.96
N TRP A 25 -16.82 14.90 3.07
CA TRP A 25 -16.12 15.87 2.24
C TRP A 25 -16.26 15.55 0.74
N ARG A 26 -16.11 14.28 0.36
CA ARG A 26 -16.24 13.86 -1.04
C ARG A 26 -17.65 13.93 -1.57
N VAL A 27 -18.64 13.59 -0.74
CA VAL A 27 -20.05 13.78 -1.11
C VAL A 27 -20.31 15.25 -1.41
N PHE A 28 -19.79 16.17 -0.59
CA PHE A 28 -19.98 17.61 -0.78
C PHE A 28 -19.27 18.16 -2.03
N VAL A 29 -17.97 17.86 -2.20
CA VAL A 29 -17.14 18.34 -3.33
C VAL A 29 -17.64 17.79 -4.68
N SER A 30 -18.34 16.67 -4.70
CA SER A 30 -18.76 16.04 -5.94
C SER A 30 -20.22 16.30 -6.34
N LEU A 31 -20.93 17.18 -5.61
CA LEU A 31 -22.32 17.54 -5.90
C LEU A 31 -22.48 18.20 -7.27
N ASP A 32 -21.57 19.09 -7.63
CA ASP A 32 -21.58 19.84 -8.89
C ASP A 32 -20.85 19.11 -10.04
N ARG A 33 -20.22 17.96 -9.73
CA ARG A 33 -19.35 17.17 -10.63
C ARG A 33 -18.11 17.93 -11.14
N THR A 34 -17.88 19.14 -10.65
CA THR A 34 -16.78 20.02 -11.06
C THR A 34 -16.00 20.43 -9.82
N GLU A 35 -14.79 19.92 -9.65
CA GLU A 35 -14.00 20.31 -8.48
C GLU A 35 -13.28 21.62 -8.76
N ALA A 36 -13.53 22.61 -7.90
CA ALA A 36 -12.80 23.85 -7.92
C ALA A 36 -11.33 23.61 -7.52
N LEU A 37 -10.42 24.45 -8.04
CA LEU A 37 -8.99 24.31 -7.76
C LEU A 37 -8.68 24.34 -6.25
N TRP A 38 -9.41 25.15 -5.47
CA TRP A 38 -9.23 25.19 -4.01
C TRP A 38 -9.68 23.90 -3.31
N GLU A 39 -10.73 23.22 -3.79
CA GLU A 39 -11.20 21.94 -3.25
C GLU A 39 -10.17 20.83 -3.51
N SER A 40 -9.57 20.85 -4.70
CA SER A 40 -8.45 19.98 -5.08
C SER A 40 -7.22 20.25 -4.21
N ILE A 41 -6.89 21.52 -3.94
CA ILE A 41 -5.77 21.89 -3.06
C ILE A 41 -6.02 21.42 -1.63
N CYS A 42 -7.20 21.71 -1.05
CA CYS A 42 -7.56 21.26 0.29
C CYS A 42 -7.47 19.74 0.42
N SER A 43 -7.99 19.04 -0.58
CA SER A 43 -7.94 17.58 -0.65
C SER A 43 -6.51 17.05 -0.73
N GLY A 44 -5.70 17.55 -1.66
CA GLY A 44 -4.32 17.11 -1.84
C GLY A 44 -3.45 17.45 -0.63
N LEU A 45 -3.61 18.64 -0.05
CA LEU A 45 -2.88 19.04 1.15
C LEU A 45 -3.26 18.15 2.35
N SER A 46 -4.55 17.83 2.53
CA SER A 46 -4.98 16.94 3.61
C SER A 46 -4.36 15.53 3.50
N LEU A 47 -4.32 14.95 2.29
CA LEU A 47 -3.68 13.67 2.04
C LEU A 47 -2.16 13.72 2.20
N PHE A 48 -1.54 14.80 1.74
CA PHE A 48 -0.11 15.00 1.87
C PHE A 48 0.29 15.06 3.35
N LEU A 49 -0.38 15.89 4.13
CA LEU A 49 -0.15 15.99 5.57
C LEU A 49 -0.38 14.65 6.27
N LEU A 50 -1.51 13.99 6.02
CA LEU A 50 -1.82 12.68 6.62
C LEU A 50 -0.74 11.65 6.27
N GLY A 51 -0.37 11.53 4.99
CA GLY A 51 0.60 10.57 4.51
C GLY A 51 2.00 10.78 5.07
N TRP A 52 2.47 12.04 5.16
CA TRP A 52 3.79 12.35 5.74
C TRP A 52 3.83 12.23 7.25
N ILE A 53 2.74 12.56 7.95
CA ILE A 53 2.62 12.32 9.40
C ILE A 53 2.68 10.80 9.67
N CYS A 54 1.94 9.99 8.90
CA CYS A 54 2.01 8.53 8.99
C CYS A 54 3.43 8.01 8.75
N PHE A 55 4.08 8.47 7.69
CA PHE A 55 5.45 8.09 7.35
C PHE A 55 6.43 8.46 8.48
N GLY A 56 6.39 9.70 8.95
CA GLY A 56 7.26 10.18 10.02
C GLY A 56 7.10 9.41 11.32
N TYR A 57 5.84 9.11 11.71
CA TYR A 57 5.52 8.32 12.90
C TYR A 57 6.08 6.89 12.80
N ILE A 58 5.81 6.18 11.70
CA ILE A 58 6.27 4.79 11.49
C ILE A 58 7.79 4.72 11.38
N HIS A 59 8.41 5.69 10.69
CA HIS A 59 9.86 5.77 10.58
C HIS A 59 10.53 6.02 11.92
N ALA A 60 9.96 6.87 12.76
CA ALA A 60 10.43 7.09 14.13
C ALA A 60 10.37 5.79 14.95
N LEU A 61 9.27 5.03 14.87
CA LEU A 61 9.14 3.73 15.53
C LEU A 61 10.16 2.69 15.04
N SER A 62 10.53 2.72 13.76
CA SER A 62 11.58 1.83 13.23
C SER A 62 12.94 2.01 13.88
N ARG A 63 13.24 3.22 14.38
CA ARG A 63 14.53 3.57 14.99
C ARG A 63 14.59 3.27 16.48
N GLN A 64 13.46 2.91 17.09
CA GLN A 64 13.44 2.61 18.51
C GLN A 64 14.12 1.25 18.78
N PRO A 65 14.87 1.14 19.89
CA PRO A 65 15.48 -0.13 20.27
C PRO A 65 14.39 -1.17 20.53
N THR A 66 14.57 -2.38 19.99
CA THR A 66 13.61 -3.48 20.12
C THR A 66 14.32 -4.77 20.51
N ARG A 67 13.64 -5.60 21.30
CA ARG A 67 14.08 -6.97 21.63
C ARG A 67 13.61 -7.99 20.58
N TRP A 68 12.93 -7.53 19.53
CA TRP A 68 12.43 -8.33 18.43
C TRP A 68 12.78 -7.66 17.08
N PRO A 69 13.91 -8.03 16.45
CA PRO A 69 14.42 -7.34 15.26
C PRO A 69 13.45 -7.31 14.06
N VAL A 70 12.51 -8.26 13.99
CA VAL A 70 11.50 -8.30 12.92
C VAL A 70 10.51 -7.13 13.01
N SER A 71 10.27 -6.57 14.20
CA SER A 71 9.41 -5.38 14.34
C SER A 71 10.01 -4.18 13.60
N THR A 72 11.30 -3.90 13.80
CA THR A 72 12.01 -2.82 13.09
C THR A 72 11.99 -3.04 11.58
N MET A 73 12.19 -4.29 11.13
CA MET A 73 12.10 -4.64 9.72
C MET A 73 10.70 -4.37 9.14
N LEU A 74 9.63 -4.67 9.90
CA LEU A 74 8.25 -4.39 9.52
C LEU A 74 8.00 -2.88 9.40
N TYR A 75 8.36 -2.09 10.41
CA TYR A 75 8.21 -0.62 10.34
C TYR A 75 8.96 -0.04 9.15
N HIS A 76 10.19 -0.48 8.91
CA HIS A 76 10.98 0.00 7.79
C HIS A 76 10.32 -0.31 6.44
N ARG A 77 9.84 -1.54 6.24
CA ARG A 77 9.15 -1.96 5.00
C ARG A 77 7.81 -1.25 4.80
N ILE A 78 7.07 -1.00 5.87
CA ILE A 78 5.80 -0.23 5.83
C ILE A 78 6.08 1.24 5.53
N SER A 79 7.11 1.82 6.14
CA SER A 79 7.58 3.18 5.85
C SER A 79 7.99 3.35 4.38
N LEU A 80 8.69 2.36 3.82
CA LEU A 80 9.01 2.34 2.39
C LEU A 80 7.74 2.30 1.51
N GLY A 81 6.74 1.50 1.89
CA GLY A 81 5.45 1.48 1.19
C GLY A 81 4.72 2.82 1.23
N LEU A 82 4.71 3.48 2.40
CA LEU A 82 4.15 4.84 2.54
C LEU A 82 4.92 5.87 1.71
N LEU A 83 6.25 5.74 1.59
CA LEU A 83 7.05 6.63 0.75
C LEU A 83 6.64 6.52 -0.72
N VAL A 84 6.40 5.30 -1.22
CA VAL A 84 5.91 5.07 -2.60
C VAL A 84 4.53 5.69 -2.79
N LEU A 85 3.61 5.48 -1.85
CA LEU A 85 2.25 6.04 -1.90
C LEU A 85 2.25 7.57 -1.85
N ASN A 86 3.06 8.17 -0.98
CA ASN A 86 3.22 9.62 -0.88
C ASN A 86 3.87 10.20 -2.15
N GLY A 87 4.84 9.50 -2.73
CA GLY A 87 5.46 9.88 -4.01
C GLY A 87 4.43 9.90 -5.14
N TYR A 88 3.58 8.88 -5.23
CA TYR A 88 2.47 8.85 -6.19
C TYR A 88 1.51 10.03 -6.01
N LEU A 89 1.09 10.32 -4.77
CA LEU A 89 0.22 11.47 -4.48
C LEU A 89 0.85 12.80 -4.84
N LEU A 90 2.14 12.97 -4.54
CA LEU A 90 2.88 14.19 -4.88
C LEU A 90 2.93 14.39 -6.40
N LEU A 91 3.23 13.32 -7.16
CA LEU A 91 3.22 13.38 -8.62
C LEU A 91 1.82 13.72 -9.15
N TYR A 92 0.78 13.06 -8.64
CA TYR A 92 -0.59 13.31 -9.06
C TYR A 92 -1.04 14.75 -8.81
N TYR A 93 -0.99 15.20 -7.55
CA TYR A 93 -1.45 16.55 -7.20
C TYR A 93 -0.53 17.63 -7.77
N GLY A 94 0.77 17.37 -7.86
CA GLY A 94 1.72 18.28 -8.50
C GLY A 94 1.38 18.54 -9.98
N LEU A 95 1.14 17.48 -10.75
CA LEU A 95 0.73 17.61 -12.16
C LEU A 95 -0.66 18.22 -12.32
N ARG A 96 -1.60 17.90 -11.41
CA ARG A 96 -2.96 18.47 -11.44
C ARG A 96 -2.97 19.96 -11.11
N TRP A 97 -2.26 20.39 -10.06
CA TRP A 97 -2.23 21.80 -9.65
C TRP A 97 -1.49 22.69 -10.64
N THR A 98 -0.51 22.14 -11.35
CA THR A 98 0.20 22.84 -12.44
C THR A 98 -0.59 22.88 -13.75
N GLY A 99 -1.76 22.22 -13.81
CA GLY A 99 -2.57 22.11 -15.03
C GLY A 99 -1.94 21.21 -16.10
N LEU A 100 -0.89 20.44 -15.75
CA LEU A 100 -0.21 19.54 -16.68
C LEU A 100 -0.96 18.22 -16.86
N LEU A 101 -1.68 17.76 -15.83
CA LEU A 101 -2.58 16.61 -15.90
C LEU A 101 -4.00 17.10 -16.18
N HIS A 102 -4.45 16.92 -17.42
CA HIS A 102 -5.75 17.41 -17.86
C HIS A 102 -6.87 16.42 -17.53
N MET A 103 -6.58 15.12 -17.59
CA MET A 103 -7.54 14.04 -17.33
C MET A 103 -6.84 12.85 -16.69
N GLU A 104 -7.46 12.24 -15.69
CA GLU A 104 -6.92 11.04 -15.05
C GLU A 104 -7.36 9.77 -15.77
N ALA A 105 -8.64 9.69 -16.16
CA ALA A 105 -9.15 8.55 -16.93
C ALA A 105 -10.03 8.97 -18.10
N TYR A 106 -11.28 9.42 -17.86
CA TYR A 106 -12.25 9.70 -18.94
C TYR A 106 -13.33 10.71 -18.52
N LEU A 107 -13.61 11.73 -19.33
CA LEU A 107 -14.78 12.60 -19.16
C LEU A 107 -16.02 11.89 -19.72
N PRO A 108 -17.16 11.85 -19.00
CA PRO A 108 -17.51 12.68 -17.83
C PRO A 108 -17.26 12.02 -16.46
N GLN A 109 -16.59 10.87 -16.39
CA GLN A 109 -16.48 10.03 -15.18
C GLN A 109 -15.21 10.26 -14.36
N ASP A 110 -14.36 11.22 -14.75
CA ASP A 110 -13.09 11.54 -14.09
C ASP A 110 -13.25 11.87 -12.60
N PHE A 111 -14.37 12.51 -12.22
CA PHE A 111 -14.70 12.81 -10.83
C PHE A 111 -14.80 11.55 -9.96
N ILE A 112 -15.31 10.44 -10.50
CA ILE A 112 -15.48 9.17 -9.79
C ILE A 112 -14.10 8.60 -9.43
N VAL A 113 -13.19 8.53 -10.41
CA VAL A 113 -11.83 8.01 -10.20
C VAL A 113 -11.09 8.85 -9.18
N ARG A 114 -11.26 10.18 -9.26
CA ARG A 114 -10.65 11.11 -8.31
C ARG A 114 -11.13 10.90 -6.88
N ASP A 115 -12.45 10.78 -6.69
CA ASP A 115 -13.01 10.62 -5.35
C ASP A 115 -12.66 9.28 -4.75
N ILE A 116 -12.72 8.22 -5.57
CA ILE A 116 -12.31 6.88 -5.16
C ILE A 116 -10.83 6.86 -4.81
N ARG A 117 -9.95 7.56 -5.56
CA ARG A 117 -8.56 7.71 -5.15
C ARG A 117 -8.48 8.35 -3.77
N TYR A 118 -9.10 9.51 -3.58
CA TYR A 118 -9.00 10.22 -2.31
C TYR A 118 -9.43 9.34 -1.13
N LEU A 119 -10.60 8.70 -1.26
CA LEU A 119 -11.11 7.77 -0.25
C LEU A 119 -10.18 6.58 -0.06
N THR A 120 -9.63 6.02 -1.13
CA THR A 120 -8.68 4.91 -1.08
C THR A 120 -7.46 5.27 -0.25
N PHE A 121 -6.85 6.44 -0.47
CA PHE A 121 -5.67 6.85 0.29
C PHE A 121 -6.00 7.13 1.76
N VAL A 122 -7.13 7.78 2.06
CA VAL A 122 -7.57 7.98 3.46
C VAL A 122 -7.79 6.64 4.16
N LEU A 123 -8.50 5.71 3.54
CA LEU A 123 -8.77 4.37 4.08
C LEU A 123 -7.47 3.58 4.28
N THR A 124 -6.55 3.66 3.30
CA THR A 124 -5.25 3.00 3.36
C THR A 124 -4.41 3.53 4.53
N TYR A 125 -4.28 4.85 4.66
CA TYR A 125 -3.54 5.46 5.77
C TYR A 125 -4.17 5.15 7.12
N SER A 126 -5.49 5.22 7.22
CA SER A 126 -6.22 4.89 8.45
C SER A 126 -6.00 3.43 8.86
N ALA A 127 -6.04 2.51 7.90
CA ALA A 127 -5.81 1.09 8.15
C ALA A 127 -4.36 0.78 8.52
N ILE A 128 -3.38 1.47 7.92
CA ILE A 128 -1.97 1.37 8.31
C ILE A 128 -1.79 1.89 9.74
N LEU A 129 -2.32 3.07 10.09
CA LEU A 129 -2.26 3.61 11.44
C LEU A 129 -2.87 2.67 12.48
N TRP A 130 -4.05 2.12 12.18
CA TRP A 130 -4.69 1.11 13.03
C TRP A 130 -3.80 -0.12 13.23
N SER A 131 -3.16 -0.59 12.16
CA SER A 131 -2.23 -1.72 12.20
C SER A 131 -1.02 -1.44 13.10
N MET A 132 -0.52 -0.20 13.12
CA MET A 132 0.69 0.19 13.88
C MET A 132 0.49 0.07 15.38
N LYS A 133 -0.73 0.28 15.88
CA LYS A 133 -1.06 0.05 17.29
C LYS A 133 -0.69 -1.37 17.73
N TYR A 134 -1.03 -2.38 16.93
CA TYR A 134 -0.72 -3.77 17.24
C TYR A 134 0.76 -4.10 17.08
N LEU A 135 1.42 -3.51 16.08
CA LEU A 135 2.87 -3.69 15.90
C LEU A 135 3.66 -3.07 17.07
N LYS A 136 3.24 -1.91 17.55
CA LYS A 136 3.81 -1.22 18.72
C LYS A 136 3.63 -2.04 19.99
N GLN A 137 2.41 -2.53 20.25
CA GLN A 137 2.13 -3.45 21.35
C GLN A 137 3.04 -4.69 21.31
N MET A 138 3.31 -5.24 20.12
CA MET A 138 4.21 -6.37 19.98
C MET A 138 5.69 -6.00 20.21
N GLN A 139 6.13 -4.85 19.72
CA GLN A 139 7.49 -4.35 19.92
C GLN A 139 7.81 -4.08 21.39
N GLU A 140 6.87 -3.49 22.12
CA GLU A 140 7.04 -3.11 23.53
C GLU A 140 6.78 -4.28 24.48
N GLY A 141 5.86 -5.18 24.14
CA GLY A 141 5.35 -6.21 25.04
C GLY A 141 5.96 -7.61 24.87
N TYR A 142 6.74 -7.88 23.81
CA TYR A 142 7.24 -9.22 23.53
C TYR A 142 8.77 -9.27 23.43
N ARG A 143 9.33 -10.42 23.82
CA ARG A 143 10.74 -10.76 23.62
C ARG A 143 10.87 -11.91 22.62
N PHE A 144 11.85 -11.79 21.72
CA PHE A 144 12.26 -12.88 20.85
C PHE A 144 13.03 -13.93 21.65
N LEU A 145 12.63 -15.21 21.52
CA LEU A 145 13.29 -16.32 22.21
C LEU A 145 14.13 -17.16 21.24
N VAL A 146 13.50 -17.77 20.23
CA VAL A 146 14.16 -18.63 19.24
C VAL A 146 13.38 -18.56 17.93
N SER A 147 14.06 -18.57 16.79
CA SER A 147 13.41 -18.88 15.51
C SER A 147 13.37 -20.42 15.41
N PRO A 148 12.20 -21.07 15.54
CA PRO A 148 12.14 -22.52 15.43
C PRO A 148 12.60 -22.91 14.02
N SER A 149 13.79 -23.52 13.94
CA SER A 149 14.31 -24.15 12.74
C SER A 149 13.56 -25.46 12.50
N LYS A 150 12.27 -25.40 12.13
CA LYS A 150 11.59 -26.59 11.62
C LYS A 150 10.79 -26.32 10.36
N LEU A 151 11.38 -26.85 9.28
CA LEU A 151 10.67 -27.55 8.22
C LEU A 151 9.46 -28.31 8.81
N ALA A 152 8.26 -27.87 8.45
CA ALA A 152 7.06 -28.69 8.50
C ALA A 152 6.28 -28.41 7.23
N ASP A 153 5.79 -29.49 6.67
CA ASP A 153 5.32 -29.72 5.31
C ASP A 153 4.73 -28.50 4.57
N ARG A 154 5.51 -27.91 3.67
CA ARG A 154 5.06 -26.75 2.89
C ARG A 154 4.38 -27.24 1.61
N SER A 155 3.06 -27.12 1.59
CA SER A 155 2.21 -27.14 0.39
C SER A 155 2.90 -26.47 -0.79
N ILE A 156 2.77 -27.06 -1.99
CA ILE A 156 3.37 -26.58 -3.26
C ILE A 156 3.14 -25.07 -3.45
N ARG A 157 1.96 -24.57 -3.05
CA ARG A 157 1.58 -23.15 -3.09
C ARG A 157 2.54 -22.26 -2.30
N LYS A 158 2.95 -22.67 -1.09
CA LYS A 158 3.92 -21.94 -0.25
C LYS A 158 5.34 -21.97 -0.84
N ARG A 159 5.71 -23.02 -1.58
CA ARG A 159 7.03 -23.11 -2.23
C ARG A 159 7.12 -22.20 -3.45
N VAL A 160 6.11 -22.21 -4.31
CA VAL A 160 6.01 -21.30 -5.47
C VAL A 160 6.00 -19.85 -5.00
N PHE A 161 5.19 -19.55 -3.97
CA PHE A 161 5.17 -18.21 -3.37
C PHE A 161 6.52 -17.79 -2.82
N LYS A 162 7.21 -18.68 -2.10
CA LYS A 162 8.54 -18.42 -1.55
C LYS A 162 9.57 -18.13 -2.66
N ALA A 163 9.47 -18.79 -3.80
CA ALA A 163 10.33 -18.53 -4.96
C ALA A 163 10.05 -17.16 -5.61
N ILE A 164 8.77 -16.79 -5.73
CA ILE A 164 8.35 -15.49 -6.29
C ILE A 164 8.75 -14.34 -5.35
N ILE A 165 8.64 -14.53 -4.02
CA ILE A 165 8.97 -13.55 -2.99
C ILE A 165 10.47 -13.52 -2.63
N ASP A 166 11.31 -14.28 -3.34
CA ASP A 166 12.75 -14.12 -3.20
C ASP A 166 13.17 -12.70 -3.62
N GLU A 167 14.01 -12.05 -2.82
CA GLU A 167 14.35 -10.64 -3.02
C GLU A 167 15.04 -10.41 -4.36
N ARG A 168 15.82 -11.39 -4.85
CA ARG A 168 16.48 -11.29 -6.16
C ARG A 168 15.47 -11.44 -7.29
N THR A 169 14.56 -12.41 -7.18
CA THR A 169 13.47 -12.60 -8.15
C THR A 169 12.60 -11.35 -8.24
N LEU A 170 12.25 -10.76 -7.10
CA LEU A 170 11.44 -9.55 -7.06
C LEU A 170 12.15 -8.35 -7.74
N LEU A 171 13.45 -8.15 -7.49
CA LEU A 171 14.21 -7.10 -8.16
C LEU A 171 14.25 -7.30 -9.68
N VAL A 172 14.43 -8.55 -10.14
CA VAL A 172 14.36 -8.90 -11.57
C VAL A 172 12.97 -8.62 -12.13
N LEU A 173 11.90 -8.96 -11.42
CA LEU A 173 10.53 -8.69 -11.85
C LEU A 173 10.22 -7.19 -11.94
N ILE A 174 10.72 -6.38 -10.99
CA ILE A 174 10.60 -4.91 -11.07
C ILE A 174 11.34 -4.39 -12.30
N GLY A 175 12.59 -4.81 -12.50
CA GLY A 175 13.40 -4.40 -13.65
C GLY A 175 12.74 -4.78 -14.97
N LEU A 176 12.19 -5.99 -15.06
CA LEU A 176 11.45 -6.46 -16.23
C LEU A 176 10.15 -5.68 -16.46
N ALA A 177 9.39 -5.39 -15.40
CA ALA A 177 8.17 -4.59 -15.51
C ALA A 177 8.48 -3.16 -15.96
N PHE A 178 9.56 -2.56 -15.44
CA PHE A 178 10.00 -1.22 -15.82
C PHE A 178 10.47 -1.19 -17.27
N LEU A 179 11.32 -2.16 -17.66
CA LEU A 179 11.80 -2.29 -19.03
C LEU A 179 10.64 -2.52 -20.00
N TRP A 180 9.74 -3.46 -19.68
CA TRP A 180 8.53 -3.73 -20.45
C TRP A 180 7.75 -2.44 -20.71
N ARG A 181 7.43 -1.69 -19.63
CA ARG A 181 6.66 -0.46 -19.74
C ARG A 181 7.37 0.60 -20.56
N THR A 182 8.68 0.79 -20.36
CA THR A 182 9.46 1.76 -21.13
C THR A 182 9.51 1.41 -22.62
N VAL A 183 9.61 0.12 -22.96
CA VAL A 183 9.63 -0.34 -24.37
C VAL A 183 8.30 -0.08 -25.06
N ILE A 184 7.18 -0.45 -24.44
CA ILE A 184 5.84 -0.24 -25.03
C ILE A 184 5.37 1.22 -25.01
N SER A 185 6.02 2.08 -24.23
CA SER A 185 5.73 3.51 -24.21
C SER A 185 6.68 4.34 -25.10
N PHE A 186 7.65 3.71 -25.76
CA PHE A 186 8.73 4.42 -26.48
C PHE A 186 8.23 5.22 -27.69
N ASP A 187 7.21 4.71 -28.38
CA ASP A 187 6.56 5.37 -29.51
C ASP A 187 5.47 6.37 -29.08
N TYR A 188 5.28 6.55 -27.76
CA TYR A 188 4.23 7.34 -27.13
C TYR A 188 2.80 6.88 -27.49
N THR A 189 2.64 5.72 -28.14
CA THR A 189 1.37 5.16 -28.58
C THR A 189 1.13 3.81 -27.90
N LEU A 190 0.68 3.86 -26.64
CA LEU A 190 0.34 2.66 -25.89
C LEU A 190 -0.93 2.02 -26.46
N THR A 191 -0.80 0.84 -27.07
CA THR A 191 -1.96 0.13 -27.60
C THR A 191 -2.86 -0.39 -26.48
N ILE A 192 -4.13 -0.64 -26.79
CA ILE A 192 -5.06 -1.22 -25.82
C ILE A 192 -4.56 -2.57 -25.28
N GLY A 193 -3.99 -3.42 -26.15
CA GLY A 193 -3.47 -4.73 -25.77
C GLY A 193 -2.32 -4.64 -24.78
N GLU A 194 -1.38 -3.72 -25.02
CA GLU A 194 -0.23 -3.48 -24.12
C GLU A 194 -0.68 -2.92 -22.76
N SER A 195 -1.61 -1.96 -22.78
CA SER A 195 -2.23 -1.42 -21.55
C SER A 195 -2.96 -2.49 -20.74
N MET A 196 -3.74 -3.33 -21.42
CA MET A 196 -4.47 -4.44 -20.80
C MET A 196 -3.52 -5.48 -20.22
N ALA A 197 -2.48 -5.88 -20.96
CA ALA A 197 -1.48 -6.83 -20.47
C ALA A 197 -0.80 -6.32 -19.19
N SER A 198 -0.35 -5.07 -19.17
CA SER A 198 0.25 -4.44 -17.98
C SER A 198 -0.72 -4.36 -16.79
N GLY A 199 -1.96 -3.90 -17.01
CA GLY A 199 -2.95 -3.78 -15.94
C GLY A 199 -3.42 -5.13 -15.41
N ILE A 200 -3.66 -6.12 -16.28
CA ILE A 200 -4.03 -7.49 -15.88
C ILE A 200 -2.91 -8.13 -15.05
N ALA A 201 -1.64 -7.95 -15.45
CA ALA A 201 -0.51 -8.46 -14.69
C ALA A 201 -0.45 -7.85 -13.26
N LEU A 202 -0.65 -6.53 -13.14
CA LEU A 202 -0.73 -5.86 -11.84
C LEU A 202 -1.88 -6.38 -10.99
N LEU A 203 -3.06 -6.56 -11.58
CA LEU A 203 -4.23 -7.09 -10.89
C LEU A 203 -3.97 -8.52 -10.39
N ILE A 204 -3.42 -9.39 -11.22
CA ILE A 204 -3.08 -10.77 -10.81
C ILE A 204 -2.14 -10.74 -9.59
N ILE A 205 -1.08 -9.93 -9.63
CA ILE A 205 -0.13 -9.80 -8.52
C ILE A 205 -0.83 -9.26 -7.26
N GLY A 206 -1.61 -8.20 -7.40
CA GLY A 206 -2.30 -7.55 -6.28
C GLY A 206 -3.31 -8.47 -5.59
N TRP A 207 -4.15 -9.16 -6.36
CA TRP A 207 -5.14 -10.10 -5.83
C TRP A 207 -4.51 -11.37 -5.26
N PHE A 208 -3.44 -11.86 -5.88
CA PHE A 208 -2.69 -13.00 -5.36
C PHE A 208 -2.05 -12.67 -4.01
N LEU A 209 -1.43 -11.48 -3.88
CA LEU A 209 -0.86 -11.02 -2.63
C LEU A 209 -1.93 -10.83 -1.55
N LEU A 210 -3.11 -10.31 -1.92
CA LEU A 210 -4.24 -10.18 -1.01
C LEU A 210 -4.69 -11.55 -0.48
N GLY A 211 -4.86 -12.53 -1.36
CA GLY A 211 -5.20 -13.91 -0.98
C GLY A 211 -4.14 -14.53 -0.06
N TYR A 212 -2.86 -14.25 -0.29
CA TYR A 212 -1.78 -14.69 0.59
C TYR A 212 -1.86 -14.06 1.99
N MET A 213 -2.09 -12.74 2.07
CA MET A 213 -2.24 -12.03 3.34
C MET A 213 -3.44 -12.53 4.16
N PHE A 214 -4.56 -12.86 3.49
CA PHE A 214 -5.68 -13.54 4.12
C PHE A 214 -5.30 -14.91 4.67
N ALA A 215 -4.58 -15.73 3.90
CA ALA A 215 -4.11 -17.03 4.37
C ALA A 215 -3.19 -16.89 5.61
N LEU A 216 -2.29 -15.90 5.59
CA LEU A 216 -1.40 -15.61 6.72
C LEU A 216 -2.17 -15.15 7.97
N THR A 217 -3.26 -14.39 7.78
CA THR A 217 -4.17 -14.00 8.87
C THR A 217 -4.81 -15.21 9.54
N VAL A 218 -5.24 -16.20 8.75
CA VAL A 218 -5.84 -17.45 9.25
C VAL A 218 -4.82 -18.29 10.00
N GLU A 219 -3.61 -18.41 9.46
CA GLU A 219 -2.50 -19.15 10.09
C GLU A 219 -2.06 -18.53 11.43
N THR A 220 -2.16 -17.21 11.56
CA THR A 220 -1.77 -16.47 12.77
C THR A 220 -2.92 -16.17 13.72
N ARG A 221 -4.10 -16.78 13.53
CA ARG A 221 -5.33 -16.48 14.30
C ARG A 221 -5.16 -16.63 15.82
N THR A 222 -4.28 -17.53 16.27
CA THR A 222 -3.98 -17.74 17.69
C THR A 222 -3.20 -16.58 18.32
N ARG A 223 -2.49 -15.79 17.51
CA ARG A 223 -1.72 -14.61 17.92
C ARG A 223 -2.51 -13.35 17.57
N VAL A 224 -3.43 -12.95 18.47
CA VAL A 224 -4.42 -11.89 18.22
C VAL A 224 -3.79 -10.59 17.70
N ALA A 225 -2.71 -10.10 18.33
CA ALA A 225 -2.06 -8.85 17.90
C ALA A 225 -1.46 -8.95 16.48
N LEU A 226 -0.80 -10.07 16.16
CA LEU A 226 -0.24 -10.30 14.82
C LEU A 226 -1.36 -10.46 13.77
N SER A 227 -2.42 -11.18 14.11
CA SER A 227 -3.58 -11.34 13.22
C SER A 227 -4.25 -10.00 12.92
N ARG A 228 -4.41 -9.13 13.93
CA ARG A 228 -4.97 -7.77 13.75
C ARG A 228 -4.06 -6.87 12.90
N LEU A 229 -2.74 -6.92 13.12
CA LEU A 229 -1.76 -6.25 12.26
C LEU A 229 -1.91 -6.69 10.80
N ILE A 230 -1.97 -8.00 10.54
CA ILE A 230 -2.11 -8.52 9.18
C ILE A 230 -3.46 -8.11 8.58
N GLN A 231 -4.55 -8.17 9.34
CA GLN A 231 -5.89 -7.74 8.88
C GLN A 231 -5.90 -6.28 8.41
N GLY A 232 -5.31 -5.37 9.18
CA GLY A 232 -5.29 -3.96 8.82
C GLY A 232 -4.45 -3.68 7.58
N LEU A 233 -3.29 -4.32 7.45
CA LEU A 233 -2.46 -4.26 6.24
C LEU A 233 -3.14 -4.92 5.03
N THR A 234 -3.91 -6.00 5.25
CA THR A 234 -4.72 -6.66 4.22
C THR A 234 -5.83 -5.74 3.74
N PHE A 235 -6.51 -5.02 4.65
CA PHE A 235 -7.52 -4.03 4.30
C PHE A 235 -6.93 -2.87 3.50
N ALA A 236 -5.76 -2.36 3.90
CA ALA A 236 -5.03 -1.33 3.15
C ALA A 236 -4.69 -1.80 1.72
N LEU A 237 -4.13 -3.00 1.58
CA LEU A 237 -3.84 -3.62 0.28
C LEU A 237 -5.10 -3.83 -0.57
N GLY A 238 -6.18 -4.31 0.04
CA GLY A 238 -7.46 -4.54 -0.63
C GLY A 238 -8.07 -3.25 -1.17
N THR A 239 -8.01 -2.17 -0.38
CA THR A 239 -8.49 -0.84 -0.82
C THR A 239 -7.71 -0.35 -2.04
N LEU A 240 -6.38 -0.47 -2.02
CA LEU A 240 -5.55 -0.10 -3.17
C LEU A 240 -5.79 -1.00 -4.40
N ASN A 241 -6.03 -2.31 -4.22
CA ASN A 241 -6.40 -3.20 -5.33
C ASN A 241 -7.71 -2.78 -6.00
N VAL A 242 -8.71 -2.38 -5.22
CA VAL A 242 -9.98 -1.86 -5.76
C VAL A 242 -9.74 -0.59 -6.57
N TYR A 243 -8.90 0.31 -6.08
CA TYR A 243 -8.51 1.50 -6.83
C TYR A 243 -7.79 1.17 -8.14
N VAL A 244 -6.78 0.29 -8.11
CA VAL A 244 -6.05 -0.15 -9.32
C VAL A 244 -7.02 -0.77 -10.34
N LEU A 245 -7.95 -1.62 -9.89
CA LEU A 245 -8.97 -2.20 -10.74
C LEU A 245 -9.82 -1.14 -11.43
N LEU A 246 -10.33 -0.17 -10.67
CA LEU A 246 -11.17 0.90 -11.22
C LEU A 246 -10.39 1.82 -12.15
N TYR A 247 -9.17 2.21 -11.76
CA TYR A 247 -8.27 3.03 -12.58
C TYR A 247 -8.00 2.38 -13.94
N TYR A 248 -7.61 1.10 -13.96
CA TYR A 248 -7.35 0.39 -15.22
C TYR A 248 -8.64 0.13 -16.01
N SER A 249 -9.75 -0.20 -15.35
CA SER A 249 -11.04 -0.39 -16.04
C SER A 249 -11.46 0.87 -16.78
N MET A 250 -11.32 2.03 -16.13
CA MET A 250 -11.62 3.33 -16.74
C MET A 250 -10.63 3.73 -17.83
N THR A 251 -9.34 3.40 -17.65
CA THR A 251 -8.31 3.60 -18.67
C THR A 251 -8.60 2.77 -19.92
N TRP A 252 -8.97 1.50 -19.76
CA TRP A 252 -9.31 0.62 -20.89
C TRP A 252 -10.61 1.05 -21.56
N TYR A 253 -11.62 1.45 -20.79
CA TYR A 253 -12.85 2.01 -21.33
C TYR A 253 -12.57 3.21 -22.23
N ARG A 254 -11.75 4.17 -21.78
CA ARG A 254 -11.29 5.29 -22.62
C ARG A 254 -10.68 4.79 -23.92
N LEU A 255 -9.69 3.90 -23.83
CA LEU A 255 -8.97 3.39 -25.00
C LEU A 255 -9.90 2.68 -25.99
N VAL A 256 -10.94 1.97 -25.53
CA VAL A 256 -11.96 1.40 -26.43
C VAL A 256 -12.77 2.50 -27.11
N THR A 257 -13.21 3.51 -26.35
CA THR A 257 -14.07 4.58 -26.88
C THR A 257 -13.36 5.53 -27.84
N THR A 258 -12.04 5.67 -27.75
CA THR A 258 -11.23 6.55 -28.62
C THR A 258 -10.52 5.78 -29.75
N GLU A 259 -11.08 4.64 -30.18
CA GLU A 259 -10.54 3.76 -31.23
C GLU A 259 -9.07 3.34 -31.01
N GLY A 260 -8.67 3.17 -29.76
CA GLY A 260 -7.31 2.77 -29.38
C GLY A 260 -6.28 3.89 -29.50
N PHE A 261 -6.66 5.07 -29.98
CA PHE A 261 -5.79 6.23 -30.01
C PHE A 261 -5.90 7.00 -28.69
N ARG A 262 -4.79 7.01 -27.95
CA ARG A 262 -4.57 8.05 -26.94
C ARG A 262 -4.16 9.28 -27.73
N GLU A 263 -5.08 10.21 -27.98
CA GLU A 263 -4.72 11.49 -28.62
C GLU A 263 -3.47 12.03 -27.94
N ALA A 264 -2.44 12.33 -28.74
CA ALA A 264 -1.12 12.79 -28.33
C ALA A 264 -1.12 14.20 -27.68
N LEU A 265 -2.23 14.60 -27.06
CA LEU A 265 -2.46 15.97 -26.60
C LEU A 265 -1.74 16.34 -25.30
N ALA A 266 -1.06 15.42 -24.62
CA ALA A 266 0.00 15.78 -23.67
C ALA A 266 0.96 14.61 -23.44
N LEU A 267 2.21 14.76 -23.86
CA LEU A 267 3.36 13.93 -23.44
C LEU A 267 3.34 13.62 -21.94
N LEU A 268 2.87 14.58 -21.14
CA LEU A 268 2.74 14.52 -19.68
C LEU A 268 1.64 13.57 -19.20
N ASP A 269 0.51 13.44 -19.89
CA ASP A 269 -0.54 12.47 -19.55
C ASP A 269 -0.03 11.04 -19.81
N SER A 270 0.78 10.86 -20.86
CA SER A 270 1.44 9.58 -21.14
C SER A 270 2.43 9.21 -20.03
N LEU A 271 3.31 10.15 -19.70
CA LEU A 271 4.29 10.03 -18.62
C LEU A 271 3.62 9.79 -17.25
N PHE A 272 2.49 10.42 -16.96
CA PHE A 272 1.73 10.15 -15.73
C PHE A 272 1.21 8.71 -15.68
N GLY A 273 0.70 8.18 -16.79
CA GLY A 273 0.26 6.79 -16.88
C GLY A 273 1.40 5.80 -16.57
N ASP A 274 2.60 6.10 -17.04
CA ASP A 274 3.80 5.28 -16.81
C ASP A 274 4.32 5.41 -15.39
N LEU A 275 4.40 6.63 -14.85
CA LEU A 275 4.74 6.88 -13.44
C LEU A 275 3.74 6.23 -12.49
N GLY A 276 2.46 6.21 -12.85
CA GLY A 276 1.40 5.50 -12.13
C GLY A 276 1.65 3.99 -12.13
N PHE A 277 1.93 3.40 -13.30
CA PHE A 277 2.30 2.00 -13.41
C PHE A 277 3.54 1.66 -12.55
N PHE A 278 4.61 2.47 -12.65
CA PHE A 278 5.83 2.29 -11.84
C PHE A 278 5.53 2.37 -10.34
N SER A 279 4.69 3.32 -9.93
CA SER A 279 4.27 3.47 -8.53
C SER A 279 3.52 2.24 -8.03
N PHE A 280 2.61 1.66 -8.83
CA PHE A 280 1.91 0.43 -8.47
C PHE A 280 2.85 -0.78 -8.40
N VAL A 281 3.79 -0.92 -9.35
CA VAL A 281 4.82 -1.98 -9.30
C VAL A 281 5.65 -1.87 -8.01
N LEU A 282 6.14 -0.68 -7.69
CA LEU A 282 6.90 -0.44 -6.45
C LEU A 282 6.03 -0.69 -5.21
N PHE A 283 4.77 -0.28 -5.23
CA PHE A 283 3.84 -0.54 -4.13
C PHE A 283 3.66 -2.05 -3.90
N TYR A 284 3.33 -2.82 -4.94
CA TYR A 284 3.17 -4.27 -4.81
C TYR A 284 4.45 -4.97 -4.39
N PHE A 285 5.61 -4.49 -4.83
CA PHE A 285 6.90 -4.94 -4.34
C PHE A 285 7.07 -4.70 -2.84
N THR A 286 6.81 -3.47 -2.37
CA THR A 286 6.89 -3.17 -0.92
C THR A 286 5.89 -4.01 -0.13
N ALA A 287 4.68 -4.24 -0.66
CA ALA A 287 3.68 -5.09 -0.03
C ALA A 287 4.12 -6.57 0.03
N MET A 288 4.82 -7.08 -0.99
CA MET A 288 5.46 -8.40 -0.96
C MET A 288 6.57 -8.48 0.09
N LEU A 289 7.40 -7.45 0.23
CA LEU A 289 8.40 -7.37 1.30
C LEU A 289 7.72 -7.36 2.68
N ILE A 290 6.63 -6.61 2.85
CA ILE A 290 5.86 -6.60 4.11
C ILE A 290 5.30 -8.00 4.38
N ALA A 291 4.69 -8.66 3.40
CA ALA A 291 4.17 -10.02 3.51
C ALA A 291 5.25 -11.03 3.95
N LYS A 292 6.46 -10.95 3.36
CA LYS A 292 7.62 -11.77 3.77
C LYS A 292 8.05 -11.50 5.22
N ALA A 293 8.01 -10.24 5.64
CA ALA A 293 8.34 -9.86 7.01
C ALA A 293 7.29 -10.38 8.00
N LEU A 294 6.01 -10.38 7.61
CA LEU A 294 4.92 -10.95 8.38
C LEU A 294 4.99 -12.48 8.45
N GLU A 295 5.38 -13.16 7.37
CA GLU A 295 5.65 -14.61 7.38
C GLU A 295 6.75 -14.91 8.41
N LYS A 296 7.85 -14.15 8.38
CA LYS A 296 8.92 -14.28 9.38
C LYS A 296 8.40 -14.06 10.80
N ALA A 297 7.61 -13.00 11.01
CA ALA A 297 6.99 -12.69 12.30
C ALA A 297 6.04 -13.81 12.79
N SER A 298 5.34 -14.48 11.87
CA SER A 298 4.49 -15.62 12.20
C SER A 298 5.29 -16.85 12.66
N SER A 299 6.48 -17.03 12.08
CA SER A 299 7.37 -18.15 12.40
C SER A 299 8.18 -17.95 13.68
N ASP A 300 8.46 -16.70 14.07
CA ASP A 300 9.25 -16.40 15.26
C ASP A 300 8.53 -16.89 16.53
N TYR A 301 9.29 -17.46 17.47
CA TYR A 301 8.78 -17.74 18.82
C TYR A 301 8.99 -16.48 19.69
N ILE A 302 7.88 -15.80 19.97
CA ILE A 302 7.82 -14.59 20.79
C ILE A 302 7.02 -14.86 22.06
N VAL A 303 7.47 -14.34 23.21
CA VAL A 303 6.80 -14.50 24.50
C VAL A 303 6.57 -13.14 25.15
N PRO A 304 5.42 -12.91 25.82
CA PRO A 304 5.16 -11.67 26.54
C PRO A 304 6.19 -11.40 27.64
N LEU A 305 6.60 -10.15 27.78
CA LEU A 305 7.42 -9.68 28.89
C LEU A 305 6.64 -9.83 30.20
N GLY A 306 7.19 -10.58 31.17
CA GLY A 306 6.56 -10.87 32.46
C GLY A 306 6.22 -12.35 32.69
N THR A 307 6.28 -13.18 31.65
CA THR A 307 6.21 -14.64 31.81
C THR A 307 7.57 -15.15 32.29
N PRO A 308 7.71 -15.78 33.48
CA PRO A 308 8.97 -16.39 33.87
C PRO A 308 9.38 -17.44 32.83
N ALA A 309 10.65 -17.42 32.43
CA ALA A 309 11.19 -18.45 31.55
C ALA A 309 11.09 -19.78 32.31
N ALA A 310 10.09 -20.59 31.99
CA ALA A 310 10.00 -21.94 32.50
C ALA A 310 11.23 -22.70 32.00
N GLY A 311 12.18 -22.99 32.90
CA GLY A 311 13.25 -23.96 32.64
C GLY A 311 14.69 -23.45 32.57
N LEU A 312 15.07 -22.41 33.32
CA LEU A 312 16.49 -22.22 33.69
C LEU A 312 16.62 -22.27 35.22
N THR A 313 16.42 -23.47 35.78
CA THR A 313 16.99 -23.81 37.09
C THR A 313 18.48 -24.12 36.89
N PRO A 314 19.41 -23.41 37.55
CA PRO A 314 20.79 -23.85 37.62
C PRO A 314 20.82 -25.15 38.45
N GLY A 315 21.22 -26.24 37.81
CA GLY A 315 21.74 -27.43 38.50
C GLY A 315 23.24 -27.27 38.73
#